data_AF-A0A9P7KL33-F1
#
_entry.id   AF-A0A9P7KL33-F1
#
_cell.length_a   1.000
_cell.length_b   1.000
_cell.length_c   1.000
_cell.angle_alpha   90.00
_cell.angle_beta   90.00
_cell.angle_gamma   90.00
#
_symmetry.space_group_name_H-M   'P 1'
#
loop_
_entity.id
_entity.type
_entity.pdbx_description
1 polymer ?
#
loop_
_entity_poly.entity_id
_entity_poly.type
_entity_poly.pdbx_seq_one_letter_code
_entity_poly.pdbx_strand_id
1 'polypeptide(L)'
;MVLPDLSVLTINGAPPVRPIFQSGDDFNPDDHSMRKLQAYASSLPYSIEPLSKMMEMLDFIILRIVQCVEAKDFEVGLIQWDKIAYSQLSWCLGYIAENARRFFSPSAIEEMLSTFVPLIDGTKLDSILAPQYYLLTFLPLTHPQSYLPMLFRMWESINSYMYDERMLHFLSKIAEMHVNPTVSDPRKIAELPDDERVEGEDRPYWSPEEVKDEAQWTGLYKDVGIFSEHEWHLFMCKCLGSMEIPLADAGSLTTGPNADNQAGFEIGRLPKPSWRIVSLARIIVYSMAPDGVPVPASNAPTPLFSPLPSGMNTPQVETSTLKEFLSAPLGRKGNTRTATYLAGSKALDSLARLIASTESFFHPSNSGAWTNDGGTKNNNQTAKHPWFIFLAN
;
A
#
# COMPACT_ATOMS: atom_id res chain seq x y z
N MET A 1 -12.56 41.23 6.87
CA MET A 1 -13.87 40.64 7.18
C MET A 1 -13.79 40.09 8.59
N VAL A 2 -14.46 40.73 9.54
CA VAL A 2 -14.58 40.22 10.91
C VAL A 2 -15.51 39.01 10.83
N LEU A 3 -14.99 37.81 11.10
CA LEU A 3 -15.82 36.62 11.26
C LEU A 3 -16.79 36.92 12.42
N PRO A 4 -18.12 36.85 12.21
CA PRO A 4 -19.05 37.00 13.31
C PRO A 4 -18.78 35.92 14.35
N ASP A 5 -18.83 36.30 15.63
CA ASP A 5 -18.62 35.38 16.74
C ASP A 5 -19.84 34.44 16.84
N LEU A 6 -19.70 33.28 16.19
CA LEU A 6 -20.77 32.29 16.03
C LEU A 6 -21.15 31.57 17.34
N SER A 7 -20.40 31.83 18.42
CA SER A 7 -20.64 31.28 19.78
C SER A 7 -21.93 31.80 20.43
N VAL A 8 -22.53 32.87 19.87
CA VAL A 8 -23.68 33.59 20.47
C VAL A 8 -25.05 33.09 19.96
N LEU A 9 -25.09 32.14 19.02
CA LEU A 9 -26.33 31.73 18.35
C LEU A 9 -27.05 30.58 19.09
N THR A 10 -28.22 30.85 19.68
CA THR A 10 -29.06 29.90 20.42
C THR A 10 -30.31 29.47 19.64
N ILE A 11 -30.80 28.24 19.87
CA ILE A 11 -32.12 27.79 19.39
C ILE A 11 -33.19 28.40 20.29
N ASN A 12 -34.17 29.10 19.69
CA ASN A 12 -35.39 29.58 20.36
C ASN A 12 -35.17 30.44 21.62
N GLY A 13 -34.00 31.05 21.78
CA GLY A 13 -33.65 31.83 22.98
C GLY A 13 -33.51 31.00 24.25
N ALA A 14 -33.52 29.66 24.15
CA ALA A 14 -33.27 28.78 25.28
C ALA A 14 -31.76 28.63 25.49
N PRO A 15 -31.25 28.66 26.74
CA PRO A 15 -29.87 28.29 27.01
C PRO A 15 -29.66 26.84 26.55
N PRO A 16 -28.47 26.47 26.04
CA PRO A 16 -28.18 25.10 25.65
C PRO A 16 -28.46 24.18 26.84
N VAL A 17 -29.48 23.32 26.71
CA VAL A 17 -29.75 22.28 27.68
C VAL A 17 -28.61 21.30 27.57
N ARG A 18 -27.64 21.43 28.48
CA ARG A 18 -26.50 20.52 28.58
C ARG A 18 -27.07 19.12 28.86
N PRO A 19 -26.89 18.13 27.98
CA PRO A 19 -27.07 16.76 28.42
C PRO A 19 -26.08 16.54 29.57
N ILE A 20 -26.60 16.30 30.77
CA ILE A 20 -25.77 15.92 31.92
C ILE A 20 -25.28 14.51 31.61
N PHE A 21 -24.15 14.40 30.91
CA PHE A 21 -23.34 13.20 30.98
C PHE A 21 -22.78 13.18 32.41
N GLN A 22 -23.44 12.43 33.29
CA GLN A 22 -22.87 12.08 34.57
C GLN A 22 -21.52 11.44 34.27
N SER A 23 -20.46 12.06 34.77
CA SER A 23 -19.14 11.47 34.92
C SER A 23 -19.29 10.25 35.84
N GLY A 24 -19.73 9.15 35.24
CA GLY A 24 -20.19 7.94 35.91
C GLY A 24 -19.31 6.74 35.62
N ASP A 25 -18.05 6.95 35.22
CA ASP A 25 -17.02 5.94 35.35
C ASP A 25 -16.06 6.39 36.44
N ASP A 26 -15.93 5.57 37.48
CA ASP A 26 -14.94 5.73 38.55
C ASP A 26 -13.53 5.70 37.94
N PHE A 27 -13.03 6.85 37.49
CA PHE A 27 -11.65 6.99 37.03
C PHE A 27 -10.73 6.84 38.23
N ASN A 28 -10.13 5.66 38.39
CA ASN A 28 -9.09 5.45 39.36
C ASN A 28 -7.84 6.25 38.93
N PRO A 29 -7.41 7.29 39.69
CA PRO A 29 -6.21 8.06 39.34
C PRO A 29 -4.91 7.24 39.41
N ASP A 30 -4.97 6.06 40.04
CA ASP A 30 -3.89 5.07 40.05
C ASP A 30 -3.93 4.10 38.87
N ASP A 31 -4.91 4.24 37.97
CA ASP A 31 -4.93 3.45 36.73
C ASP A 31 -3.68 3.76 35.91
N HIS A 32 -2.92 2.69 35.64
CA HIS A 32 -1.62 2.75 34.98
C HIS A 32 -1.70 3.41 33.60
N SER A 33 -2.82 3.19 32.89
CA SER A 33 -3.13 3.82 31.60
C SER A 33 -3.20 5.35 31.72
N MET A 34 -3.76 5.87 32.81
CA MET A 34 -3.81 7.31 33.07
C MET A 34 -2.44 7.91 33.42
N ARG A 35 -1.58 7.17 34.13
CA ARG A 35 -0.20 7.63 34.41
C ARG A 35 0.62 7.77 33.12
N LYS A 36 0.46 6.83 32.19
CA LYS A 36 1.10 6.87 30.86
C LYS A 36 0.60 8.07 30.05
N LEU A 37 -0.71 8.33 30.07
CA LEU A 37 -1.31 9.50 29.41
C LEU A 37 -0.79 10.81 30.03
N GLN A 38 -0.67 10.90 31.35
CA GLN A 38 -0.08 12.06 32.04
C GLN A 38 1.39 12.28 31.68
N ALA A 39 2.18 11.21 31.57
CA ALA A 39 3.57 11.28 31.12
C ALA A 39 3.66 11.85 29.68
N TYR A 40 2.86 11.33 28.74
CA TYR A 40 2.79 11.88 27.38
C TYR A 40 2.30 13.33 27.37
N ALA A 41 1.31 13.65 28.18
CA ALA A 41 0.79 15.01 28.33
C ALA A 41 1.89 16.00 28.75
N SER A 42 2.75 15.60 29.69
CA SER A 42 3.88 16.41 30.15
C SER A 42 5.02 16.55 29.13
N SER A 43 5.10 15.65 28.14
CA SER A 43 6.15 15.69 27.11
C SER A 43 5.86 16.70 25.99
N LEU A 44 4.62 17.20 25.91
CA LEU A 44 4.21 18.10 24.84
C LEU A 44 4.66 19.54 25.13
N PRO A 45 5.20 20.26 24.13
CA PRO A 45 5.65 21.65 24.30
C PRO A 45 4.50 22.66 24.35
N TYR A 46 3.24 22.21 24.19
CA TYR A 46 2.04 23.02 24.23
C TYR A 46 1.07 22.51 25.29
N SER A 47 0.27 23.43 25.84
CA SER A 47 -0.76 23.10 26.83
C SER A 47 -1.86 22.25 26.20
N ILE A 48 -2.18 21.12 26.83
CA ILE A 48 -3.35 20.32 26.45
C ILE A 48 -4.61 21.07 26.86
N GLU A 49 -5.58 21.10 25.94
CA GLU A 49 -6.89 21.68 26.20
C GLU A 49 -7.61 20.86 27.29
N PRO A 50 -8.19 21.51 28.33
CA PRO A 50 -8.88 20.77 29.38
C PRO A 50 -10.05 19.96 28.80
N LEU A 51 -10.28 18.77 29.36
CA LEU A 51 -11.36 17.87 28.94
C LEU A 51 -12.71 18.58 28.85
N SER A 52 -12.99 19.51 29.78
CA SER A 52 -14.20 20.33 29.77
C SER A 52 -14.39 21.11 28.48
N LYS A 53 -13.30 21.66 27.92
CA LYS A 53 -13.36 22.48 26.71
C LYS A 53 -13.46 21.63 25.45
N MET A 54 -12.84 20.44 25.44
CA MET A 54 -13.08 19.44 24.39
C MET A 54 -14.54 18.96 24.39
N MET A 55 -15.12 18.73 25.57
CA MET A 55 -16.53 18.38 25.71
C MET A 55 -17.46 19.52 25.27
N GLU A 56 -17.16 20.77 25.64
CA GLU A 56 -17.91 21.94 25.17
C GLU A 56 -17.87 22.08 23.65
N MET A 57 -16.72 21.79 23.02
CA MET A 57 -16.59 21.81 21.58
C MET A 57 -17.40 20.68 20.91
N LEU A 58 -17.42 19.48 21.52
CA LEU A 58 -18.26 18.37 21.06
C LEU A 58 -19.75 18.70 21.18
N ASP A 59 -20.18 19.21 22.33
CA ASP A 59 -21.55 19.68 22.56
C ASP A 59 -21.95 20.76 21.56
N PHE A 60 -21.03 21.68 21.24
CA PHE A 60 -21.25 22.70 20.23
C PHE A 60 -21.48 22.09 18.85
N ILE A 61 -20.63 21.14 18.42
CA ILE A 61 -20.79 20.45 17.14
C ILE A 61 -22.14 19.70 17.08
N ILE A 62 -22.51 18.96 18.14
CA ILE A 62 -23.78 18.24 18.23
C ILE A 62 -24.96 19.21 18.14
N LEU A 63 -24.92 20.31 18.89
CA LEU A 63 -25.97 21.33 18.89
C LEU A 63 -26.16 21.94 17.50
N ARG A 64 -25.08 22.17 16.73
CA ARG A 64 -25.18 22.66 15.35
C ARG A 64 -25.77 21.63 14.40
N ILE A 65 -25.45 20.35 14.57
CA ILE A 65 -26.08 19.26 13.79
C ILE A 65 -27.59 19.22 14.07
N VAL A 66 -28.00 19.30 15.34
CA VAL A 66 -29.42 19.33 15.73
C VAL A 66 -30.13 20.55 15.14
N GLN A 67 -29.52 21.74 15.21
CA GLN A 67 -30.02 22.98 14.57
C GLN A 67 -30.26 22.79 13.07
N CYS A 68 -29.33 22.17 12.35
CA CYS A 68 -29.46 21.94 10.92
C CYS A 68 -30.60 20.96 10.59
N VAL A 69 -30.78 19.92 11.42
CA VAL A 69 -31.88 18.96 11.26
C VAL A 69 -33.23 19.62 11.53
N GLU A 70 -33.36 20.43 12.58
CA GLU A 70 -34.58 21.17 12.89
C GLU A 70 -34.92 22.21 11.81
N ALA A 71 -33.91 22.93 11.32
CA ALA A 71 -34.07 23.91 10.24
C ALA A 71 -34.30 23.27 8.86
N LYS A 72 -34.20 21.94 8.74
CA LYS A 72 -34.24 21.18 7.48
C LYS A 72 -33.18 21.66 6.47
N ASP A 73 -32.07 22.21 6.95
CA ASP A 73 -30.92 22.61 6.13
C ASP A 73 -29.99 21.41 5.95
N PHE A 74 -30.41 20.51 5.07
CA PHE A 74 -29.69 19.28 4.77
C PHE A 74 -28.57 19.46 3.74
N GLU A 75 -28.54 20.57 3.00
CA GLU A 75 -27.61 20.75 1.88
C GLU A 75 -26.33 21.49 2.26
N VAL A 76 -26.41 22.52 3.10
CA VAL A 76 -25.24 23.37 3.40
C VAL A 76 -24.82 23.20 4.85
N GLY A 77 -25.72 23.46 5.79
CA GLY A 77 -25.43 23.40 7.22
C GLY A 77 -25.03 22.00 7.68
N LEU A 78 -25.90 21.00 7.44
CA LEU A 78 -25.66 19.64 7.94
C LEU A 78 -24.39 19.03 7.35
N ILE A 79 -24.16 19.17 6.04
CA ILE A 79 -22.97 18.63 5.37
C ILE A 79 -21.69 19.27 5.91
N GLN A 80 -21.70 20.56 6.22
CA GLN A 80 -20.52 21.24 6.77
C GLN A 80 -20.17 20.73 8.16
N TRP A 81 -21.16 20.58 9.05
CA TRP A 81 -20.91 20.09 10.41
C TRP A 81 -20.63 18.59 10.46
N ASP A 82 -21.27 17.79 9.61
CA ASP A 82 -20.95 16.36 9.43
C ASP A 82 -19.51 16.15 8.92
N LYS A 83 -19.08 16.98 7.96
CA LYS A 83 -17.69 16.97 7.48
C LYS A 83 -16.69 17.25 8.60
N ILE A 84 -16.94 18.27 9.43
CA ILE A 84 -16.05 18.63 10.55
C ILE A 84 -16.04 17.53 11.61
N ALA A 85 -17.21 17.01 11.99
CA ALA A 85 -17.36 16.08 13.10
C ALA A 85 -16.75 14.70 12.79
N TYR A 86 -17.11 14.11 11.65
CA TYR A 86 -16.84 12.70 11.39
C TYR A 86 -15.80 12.48 10.29
N SER A 87 -15.84 13.24 9.19
CA SER A 87 -14.89 13.02 8.10
C SER A 87 -13.47 13.51 8.41
N GLN A 88 -13.34 14.65 9.09
CA GLN A 88 -12.03 15.19 9.46
C GLN A 88 -11.41 14.42 10.63
N LEU A 89 -12.21 13.95 11.59
CA LEU A 89 -11.70 13.20 12.74
C LEU A 89 -11.08 11.86 12.32
N SER A 90 -11.82 11.04 11.57
CA SER A 90 -11.32 9.74 11.08
C SER A 90 -10.06 9.92 10.23
N TRP A 91 -10.03 10.96 9.39
CA TRP A 91 -8.86 11.28 8.59
C TRP A 91 -7.64 11.69 9.43
N CYS A 92 -7.83 12.62 10.38
CA CYS A 92 -6.78 13.08 11.28
C CYS A 92 -6.22 11.95 12.13
N LEU A 93 -7.07 11.10 12.71
CA LEU A 93 -6.64 9.95 13.50
C LEU A 93 -5.86 8.94 12.64
N GLY A 94 -6.33 8.67 11.42
CA GLY A 94 -5.62 7.81 10.48
C GLY A 94 -4.25 8.37 10.10
N TYR A 95 -4.17 9.67 9.83
CA TYR A 95 -2.91 10.36 9.54
C TYR A 95 -1.93 10.32 10.73
N ILE A 96 -2.43 10.56 11.95
CA ILE A 96 -1.61 10.49 13.16
C ILE A 96 -1.11 9.06 13.36
N ALA A 97 -1.99 8.05 13.23
CA ALA A 97 -1.61 6.64 13.37
C ALA A 97 -0.53 6.23 12.37
N GLU A 98 -0.65 6.63 11.10
CA GLU A 98 0.33 6.33 10.05
C GLU A 98 1.73 6.91 10.36
N ASN A 99 1.78 8.09 10.99
CA ASN A 99 3.03 8.73 11.40
C ASN A 99 3.57 8.17 12.72
N ALA A 100 2.69 7.87 13.67
CA ALA A 100 3.02 7.29 14.97
C ALA A 100 3.57 5.86 14.85
N ARG A 101 3.21 5.15 13.77
CA ARG A 101 3.68 3.80 13.45
C ARG A 101 5.19 3.58 13.53
N ARG A 102 5.99 4.63 13.31
CA ARG A 102 7.45 4.55 13.38
C ARG A 102 7.98 4.30 14.79
N PHE A 103 7.16 4.57 15.81
CA PHE A 103 7.53 4.46 17.22
C PHE A 103 7.08 3.13 17.85
N PHE A 104 6.30 2.31 17.13
CA PHE A 104 5.85 1.02 17.65
C PHE A 104 6.98 -0.02 17.67
N SER A 105 7.10 -0.74 18.78
CA SER A 105 8.06 -1.83 18.90
C SER A 105 7.72 -2.98 17.93
N PRO A 106 8.70 -3.57 17.23
CA PRO A 106 8.47 -4.76 16.40
C PRO A 106 7.89 -5.95 17.17
N SER A 107 8.17 -6.03 18.48
CA SER A 107 7.66 -7.08 19.36
C SER A 107 6.14 -7.01 19.56
N ALA A 108 5.51 -5.87 19.28
CA ALA A 108 4.06 -5.68 19.37
C ALA A 108 3.30 -6.19 18.14
N ILE A 109 3.99 -6.63 17.07
CA ILE A 109 3.37 -7.11 15.82
C ILE A 109 2.38 -8.25 16.10
N GLU A 110 2.76 -9.23 16.93
CA GLU A 110 1.93 -10.40 17.20
C GLU A 110 0.63 -10.05 17.93
N GLU A 111 0.71 -9.08 18.86
CA GLU A 111 -0.44 -8.54 19.58
C GLU A 111 -1.37 -7.78 18.63
N MET A 112 -0.82 -6.91 17.78
CA MET A 112 -1.59 -6.20 16.75
C MET A 112 -2.28 -7.16 15.78
N LEU A 113 -1.58 -8.21 15.33
CA LEU A 113 -2.16 -9.24 14.48
C LEU A 113 -3.27 -10.02 15.20
N SER A 114 -3.07 -10.37 16.46
CA SER A 114 -4.09 -11.06 17.27
C SER A 114 -5.36 -10.22 17.45
N THR A 115 -5.25 -8.90 17.39
CA THR A 115 -6.38 -7.98 17.51
C THR A 115 -7.08 -7.77 16.17
N PHE A 116 -6.33 -7.52 15.10
CA PHE A 116 -6.91 -7.13 13.81
C PHE A 116 -7.34 -8.31 12.94
N VAL A 117 -6.61 -9.42 12.96
CA VAL A 117 -6.90 -10.59 12.10
C VAL A 117 -8.28 -11.20 12.38
N PRO A 118 -8.73 -11.36 13.64
CA PRO A 118 -10.06 -11.91 13.93
C PRO A 118 -11.22 -11.02 13.46
N LEU A 119 -10.98 -9.73 13.22
CA LEU A 119 -12.01 -8.81 12.71
C LEU A 119 -12.33 -9.05 11.23
N ILE A 120 -11.48 -9.81 10.53
CA ILE A 120 -11.63 -10.10 9.11
C ILE A 120 -12.68 -11.19 8.93
N ASP A 121 -13.89 -10.79 8.57
CA ASP A 121 -14.98 -11.68 8.20
C ASP A 121 -15.17 -11.64 6.67
N GLY A 122 -14.90 -12.77 6.02
CA GLY A 122 -15.02 -12.94 4.56
C GLY A 122 -16.44 -12.76 4.01
N THR A 123 -17.46 -12.75 4.88
CA THR A 123 -18.86 -12.62 4.46
C THR A 123 -19.31 -11.17 4.23
N LYS A 124 -18.58 -10.18 4.77
CA LYS A 124 -18.93 -8.76 4.71
C LYS A 124 -17.76 -7.93 4.19
N LEU A 125 -18.00 -7.15 3.13
CA LEU A 125 -16.97 -6.31 2.51
C LEU A 125 -16.37 -5.29 3.49
N ASP A 126 -17.20 -4.63 4.31
CA ASP A 126 -16.73 -3.65 5.30
C ASP A 126 -15.81 -4.28 6.35
N SER A 127 -16.10 -5.52 6.76
CA SER A 127 -15.29 -6.29 7.70
C SER A 127 -13.99 -6.78 7.09
N ILE A 128 -13.82 -6.68 5.76
CA ILE A 128 -12.55 -6.93 5.08
C ILE A 128 -11.78 -5.62 4.93
N LEU A 129 -12.45 -4.57 4.43
CA LEU A 129 -11.80 -3.31 4.06
C LEU A 129 -11.33 -2.49 5.28
N ALA A 130 -12.10 -2.46 6.38
CA ALA A 130 -11.71 -1.71 7.57
C ALA A 130 -10.53 -2.36 8.32
N PRO A 131 -10.53 -3.66 8.66
CA PRO A 131 -9.38 -4.29 9.31
C PRO A 131 -8.14 -4.30 8.42
N GLN A 132 -8.30 -4.42 7.10
CA GLN A 132 -7.18 -4.24 6.18
C GLN A 132 -6.55 -2.85 6.33
N TYR A 133 -7.36 -1.78 6.36
CA TYR A 133 -6.84 -0.43 6.58
C TYR A 133 -6.11 -0.32 7.92
N TYR A 134 -6.64 -0.91 8.99
CA TYR A 134 -5.98 -0.91 10.30
C TYR A 134 -4.65 -1.65 10.27
N LEU A 135 -4.58 -2.85 9.66
CA LEU A 135 -3.34 -3.59 9.48
C LEU A 135 -2.28 -2.73 8.77
N LEU A 136 -2.62 -2.11 7.65
CA LEU A 136 -1.65 -1.32 6.87
C LEU A 136 -1.23 -0.01 7.56
N THR A 137 -2.09 0.54 8.43
CA THR A 137 -1.85 1.80 9.14
C THR A 137 -1.10 1.60 10.45
N PHE A 138 -1.35 0.51 11.18
CA PHE A 138 -0.77 0.26 12.49
C PHE A 138 0.44 -0.67 12.45
N LEU A 139 0.54 -1.63 11.52
CA LEU A 139 1.64 -2.60 11.52
C LEU A 139 3.00 -1.93 11.26
N PRO A 140 4.00 -2.12 12.15
CA PRO A 140 5.35 -1.61 11.95
C PRO A 140 5.95 -2.02 10.59
N LEU A 141 6.58 -1.06 9.91
CA LEU A 141 7.25 -1.32 8.62
C LEU A 141 8.58 -2.05 8.76
N THR A 142 9.15 -2.13 9.96
CA THR A 142 10.53 -2.58 10.19
C THR A 142 10.70 -4.07 9.93
N HIS A 143 9.77 -4.92 10.37
CA HIS A 143 9.89 -6.38 10.23
C HIS A 143 8.69 -6.94 9.45
N PRO A 144 8.63 -6.71 8.13
CA PRO A 144 7.52 -7.18 7.32
C PRO A 144 7.49 -8.70 7.17
N GLN A 145 8.58 -9.42 7.49
CA GLN A 145 8.71 -10.87 7.34
C GLN A 145 7.59 -11.65 8.02
N SER A 146 7.14 -11.20 9.19
CA SER A 146 6.14 -11.91 10.00
C SER A 146 4.72 -11.85 9.41
N TYR A 147 4.36 -10.76 8.71
CA TYR A 147 2.98 -10.54 8.25
C TYR A 147 2.85 -10.42 6.73
N LEU A 148 3.92 -10.10 6.00
CA LEU A 148 3.87 -9.85 4.56
C LEU A 148 3.39 -11.08 3.75
N PRO A 149 3.81 -12.32 4.04
CA PRO A 149 3.28 -13.49 3.36
C PRO A 149 1.76 -13.66 3.57
N MET A 150 1.28 -13.38 4.77
CA MET A 150 -0.15 -13.41 5.08
C MET A 150 -0.91 -12.34 4.27
N LEU A 151 -0.40 -11.11 4.22
CA LEU A 151 -1.02 -10.04 3.43
C LEU A 151 -1.07 -10.38 1.94
N PHE A 152 -0.03 -10.96 1.36
CA PHE A 152 -0.06 -11.40 -0.04
C PHE A 152 -1.10 -12.48 -0.29
N ARG A 153 -1.23 -13.46 0.61
CA ARG A 153 -2.26 -14.51 0.49
C ARG A 153 -3.67 -13.97 0.59
N MET A 154 -3.91 -13.03 1.51
CA MET A 154 -5.18 -12.33 1.56
C MET A 154 -5.44 -11.53 0.28
N TRP A 155 -4.42 -10.85 -0.23
CA TRP A 155 -4.54 -10.01 -1.42
C TRP A 155 -4.86 -10.80 -2.69
N GLU A 156 -4.35 -12.02 -2.84
CA GLU A 156 -4.72 -12.94 -3.93
C GLU A 156 -6.21 -13.29 -3.94
N SER A 157 -6.83 -13.38 -2.76
CA SER A 157 -8.21 -13.82 -2.62
C SER A 157 -9.25 -12.72 -2.85
N ILE A 158 -8.84 -11.45 -2.82
CA ILE A 158 -9.74 -10.29 -2.85
C ILE A 158 -9.58 -9.51 -4.16
N ASN A 159 -10.73 -9.17 -4.76
CA ASN A 159 -10.82 -8.35 -5.97
C ASN A 159 -11.53 -7.02 -5.66
N SER A 160 -10.79 -6.04 -5.16
CA SER A 160 -11.26 -4.70 -4.82
C SER A 160 -10.18 -3.68 -5.18
N TYR A 161 -10.55 -2.58 -5.84
CA TYR A 161 -9.57 -1.56 -6.22
C TYR A 161 -9.11 -0.79 -4.99
N MET A 162 -10.02 -0.45 -4.06
CA MET A 162 -9.65 0.16 -2.79
C MET A 162 -8.65 -0.71 -2.00
N TYR A 163 -8.84 -2.03 -2.02
CA TYR A 163 -7.91 -2.97 -1.40
C TYR A 163 -6.54 -2.94 -2.09
N ASP A 164 -6.53 -3.03 -3.42
CA ASP A 164 -5.33 -3.02 -4.25
C ASP A 164 -4.52 -1.72 -4.09
N GLU A 165 -5.18 -0.57 -4.09
CA GLU A 165 -4.54 0.75 -3.93
C GLU A 165 -3.83 0.90 -2.60
N ARG A 166 -4.49 0.48 -1.51
CA ARG A 166 -3.88 0.51 -0.16
C ARG A 166 -2.70 -0.44 -0.05
N MET A 167 -2.80 -1.63 -0.62
CA MET A 167 -1.69 -2.58 -0.67
C MET A 167 -0.50 -2.02 -1.45
N LEU A 168 -0.71 -1.47 -2.65
CA LEU A 168 0.36 -0.89 -3.47
C LEU A 168 1.05 0.27 -2.74
N HIS A 169 0.28 1.17 -2.10
CA HIS A 169 0.85 2.26 -1.31
C HIS A 169 1.72 1.72 -0.16
N PHE A 170 1.23 0.71 0.56
CA PHE A 170 1.98 0.09 1.66
C PHE A 170 3.26 -0.59 1.17
N LEU A 171 3.18 -1.38 0.10
CA LEU A 171 4.34 -2.05 -0.50
C LEU A 171 5.38 -1.06 -1.02
N SER A 172 4.96 0.10 -1.54
CA SER A 172 5.89 1.15 -1.97
C SER A 172 6.75 1.67 -0.82
N LYS A 173 6.17 1.80 0.38
CA LYS A 173 6.89 2.22 1.59
C LYS A 173 7.83 1.14 2.12
N ILE A 174 7.41 -0.13 2.06
CA ILE A 174 8.24 -1.28 2.43
C ILE A 174 9.44 -1.38 1.49
N ALA A 175 9.21 -1.33 0.17
CA ALA A 175 10.27 -1.39 -0.83
C ALA A 175 11.30 -0.27 -0.64
N GLU A 176 10.85 0.96 -0.37
CA GLU A 176 11.73 2.10 -0.09
C GLU A 176 12.55 1.94 1.20
N MET A 177 11.91 1.48 2.28
CA MET A 177 12.57 1.36 3.59
C MET A 177 13.62 0.23 3.62
N HIS A 178 13.32 -0.90 2.97
CA HIS A 178 14.15 -2.12 3.03
C HIS A 178 15.26 -2.18 1.98
N VAL A 179 15.47 -1.09 1.22
CA VAL A 179 16.74 -0.87 0.53
C VAL A 179 17.90 -0.91 1.52
N ASN A 180 17.68 -0.42 2.75
CA ASN A 180 18.62 -0.61 3.84
C ASN A 180 18.33 -1.94 4.57
N PRO A 181 19.19 -2.97 4.41
CA PRO A 181 18.93 -4.29 4.99
C PRO A 181 18.95 -4.27 6.52
N THR A 182 19.66 -3.32 7.13
CA THR A 182 19.80 -3.26 8.60
C THR A 182 18.48 -2.99 9.31
N VAL A 183 17.47 -2.40 8.65
CA VAL A 183 16.19 -2.05 9.28
C VAL A 183 15.35 -3.30 9.60
N SER A 184 15.48 -4.33 8.77
CA SER A 184 14.76 -5.61 8.86
C SER A 184 15.47 -6.68 9.69
N ASP A 185 16.63 -6.39 10.27
CA ASP A 185 17.44 -7.41 10.95
C ASP A 185 16.69 -7.95 12.18
N PRO A 186 16.32 -9.25 12.22
CA PRO A 186 15.61 -9.86 13.35
C PRO A 186 16.34 -9.69 14.70
N ARG A 187 17.66 -9.53 14.68
CA ARG A 187 18.47 -9.32 15.90
C ARG A 187 18.12 -8.02 16.61
N LYS A 188 17.67 -7.00 15.88
CA LYS A 188 17.24 -5.72 16.45
C LYS A 188 16.04 -5.87 17.38
N ILE A 189 15.21 -6.88 17.17
CA ILE A 189 14.07 -7.15 18.07
C ILE A 189 14.57 -7.50 19.48
N ALA A 190 15.68 -8.23 19.60
CA ALA A 190 16.27 -8.59 20.88
C ALA A 190 17.09 -7.45 21.50
N GLU A 191 17.68 -6.57 20.68
CA GLU A 191 18.47 -5.42 21.14
C GLU A 191 17.63 -4.24 21.63
N LEU A 192 16.43 -4.05 21.06
CA LEU A 192 15.55 -2.95 21.40
C LEU A 192 14.90 -3.20 22.77
N PRO A 193 15.03 -2.26 23.72
CA PRO A 193 14.31 -2.36 24.98
C PRO A 193 12.80 -2.25 24.71
N ASP A 194 12.03 -3.22 25.21
CA ASP A 194 10.56 -3.20 25.14
C ASP A 194 10.01 -2.34 26.29
N ASP A 195 10.15 -1.02 26.15
CA ASP A 195 9.66 -0.02 27.11
C ASP A 195 8.13 0.12 27.11
N GLU A 196 7.45 -0.57 26.19
CA GLU A 196 5.99 -0.58 26.07
C GLU A 196 5.30 -1.67 26.92
N ARG A 197 6.05 -2.62 27.50
CA ARG A 197 5.46 -3.75 28.24
C ARG A 197 4.93 -3.32 29.62
N VAL A 198 3.63 -3.54 29.84
CA VAL A 198 2.99 -3.36 31.15
C VAL A 198 3.04 -4.68 31.95
N GLU A 199 3.24 -4.60 33.27
CA GLU A 199 3.12 -5.76 34.16
C GLU A 199 1.67 -6.29 34.14
N GLY A 200 1.45 -7.43 33.49
CA GLY A 200 0.14 -8.09 33.36
C GLY A 200 -0.35 -8.29 31.92
N GLU A 201 0.34 -7.74 30.92
CA GLU A 201 0.07 -8.00 29.50
C GLU A 201 0.90 -9.20 29.01
N ASP A 202 0.22 -10.31 28.72
CA ASP A 202 0.81 -11.46 28.05
C ASP A 202 0.64 -11.29 26.53
N ARG A 203 1.74 -11.01 25.83
CA ARG A 203 1.74 -11.09 24.37
C ARG A 203 1.70 -12.56 23.95
N PRO A 204 0.78 -12.96 23.07
CA PRO A 204 0.80 -14.31 22.53
C PRO A 204 2.09 -14.47 21.73
N TYR A 205 3.03 -15.27 22.25
CA TYR A 205 4.27 -15.58 21.56
C TYR A 205 4.01 -16.69 20.55
N TRP A 206 4.05 -16.35 19.26
CA TRP A 206 3.99 -17.35 18.20
C TRP A 206 5.42 -17.86 18.01
N SER A 207 5.61 -19.18 18.08
CA SER A 207 6.94 -19.77 17.95
C SER A 207 7.61 -19.25 16.67
N PRO A 208 8.75 -18.55 16.75
CA PRO A 208 9.47 -18.15 15.56
C PRO A 208 9.82 -19.41 14.78
N GLU A 209 9.57 -19.40 13.47
CA GLU A 209 10.23 -20.36 12.60
C GLU A 209 11.73 -20.24 12.91
N GLU A 210 12.35 -21.35 13.33
CA GLU A 210 13.72 -21.41 13.86
C GLU A 210 14.67 -20.56 12.98
N VAL A 211 14.96 -19.34 13.42
CA VAL A 211 15.93 -18.49 12.74
C VAL A 211 17.27 -19.17 12.97
N LYS A 212 17.76 -19.86 11.95
CA LYS A 212 19.09 -20.47 11.96
C LYS A 212 20.09 -19.36 12.18
N ASP A 213 20.62 -19.27 13.39
CA ASP A 213 21.48 -18.20 13.90
C ASP A 213 22.84 -18.05 13.17
N GLU A 214 23.08 -18.85 12.14
CA GLU A 214 24.42 -19.08 11.59
C GLU A 214 24.78 -18.21 10.38
N ALA A 215 23.89 -17.36 9.86
CA ALA A 215 24.17 -16.54 8.67
C ALA A 215 24.17 -15.03 8.95
N GLN A 216 25.14 -14.32 8.36
CA GLN A 216 25.15 -12.85 8.27
C GLN A 216 23.90 -12.38 7.52
N TRP A 217 23.14 -11.44 8.11
CA TRP A 217 21.91 -10.91 7.53
C TRP A 217 22.19 -10.19 6.20
N THR A 218 21.69 -10.75 5.10
CA THR A 218 21.85 -10.20 3.73
C THR A 218 20.71 -9.26 3.31
N GLY A 219 19.71 -9.05 4.15
CA GLY A 219 18.50 -8.28 3.83
C GLY A 219 17.33 -9.13 3.34
N LEU A 220 16.20 -8.47 3.09
CA LEU A 220 14.94 -9.08 2.64
C LEU A 220 14.92 -9.39 1.12
N TYR A 221 16.05 -9.25 0.43
CA TYR A 221 16.10 -9.39 -1.02
C TYR A 221 15.78 -10.84 -1.44
N LYS A 222 14.80 -10.98 -2.34
CA LYS A 222 14.35 -12.24 -2.94
C LYS A 222 14.71 -12.26 -4.44
N ASP A 223 13.72 -12.46 -5.33
CA ASP A 223 13.94 -12.57 -6.77
C ASP A 223 13.94 -11.23 -7.50
N VAL A 224 13.06 -10.31 -7.08
CA VAL A 224 12.90 -8.96 -7.63
C VAL A 224 12.73 -7.98 -6.46
N GLY A 225 13.85 -7.37 -6.05
CA GLY A 225 13.86 -6.57 -4.82
C GLY A 225 13.48 -7.43 -3.62
N ILE A 226 12.48 -7.00 -2.85
CA ILE A 226 11.95 -7.73 -1.70
C ILE A 226 10.90 -8.81 -2.06
N PHE A 227 10.51 -8.89 -3.34
CA PHE A 227 9.41 -9.71 -3.81
C PHE A 227 9.91 -10.98 -4.51
N SER A 228 9.16 -12.07 -4.38
CA SER A 228 9.32 -13.26 -5.22
C SER A 228 8.77 -13.00 -6.63
N GLU A 229 9.18 -13.82 -7.60
CA GLU A 229 8.69 -13.70 -8.97
C GLU A 229 7.15 -13.81 -9.07
N HIS A 230 6.54 -14.64 -8.21
CA HIS A 230 5.09 -14.80 -8.13
C HIS A 230 4.39 -13.56 -7.56
N GLU A 231 4.88 -13.05 -6.43
CA GLU A 231 4.36 -11.81 -5.81
C GLU A 231 4.50 -10.63 -6.77
N TRP A 232 5.63 -10.55 -7.49
CA TRP A 232 5.87 -9.54 -8.51
C TRP A 232 4.85 -9.61 -9.64
N HIS A 233 4.62 -10.80 -10.20
CA HIS A 233 3.67 -10.97 -11.28
C HIS A 233 2.24 -10.62 -10.85
N LEU A 234 1.85 -11.00 -9.63
CA LEU A 234 0.53 -10.72 -9.07
C LEU A 234 0.20 -9.23 -9.09
N PHE A 235 1.05 -8.39 -8.50
CA PHE A 235 0.74 -6.96 -8.45
C PHE A 235 0.87 -6.28 -9.81
N MET A 236 1.81 -6.72 -10.67
CA MET A 236 1.90 -6.21 -12.05
C MET A 236 0.63 -6.49 -12.85
N CYS A 237 0.05 -7.69 -12.71
CA CYS A 237 -1.24 -8.03 -13.31
C CYS A 237 -2.39 -7.21 -12.73
N LYS A 238 -2.45 -7.02 -11.41
CA LYS A 238 -3.46 -6.16 -10.77
C LYS A 238 -3.33 -4.70 -11.23
N CYS A 239 -2.11 -4.18 -11.38
CA CYS A 239 -1.88 -2.84 -11.93
C CYS A 239 -2.38 -2.70 -13.36
N LEU A 240 -2.14 -3.71 -14.21
CA LEU A 240 -2.68 -3.74 -15.57
C LEU A 240 -4.20 -3.76 -15.61
N GLY A 241 -4.83 -4.60 -14.78
CA GLY A 241 -6.30 -4.63 -14.65
C GLY A 241 -6.85 -3.28 -14.21
N SER A 242 -6.14 -2.62 -13.31
CA SER A 242 -6.49 -1.30 -12.77
C SER A 242 -6.36 -0.15 -13.78
N MET A 243 -5.66 -0.33 -14.91
CA MET A 243 -5.61 0.66 -15.99
C MET A 243 -6.91 0.71 -16.82
N GLU A 244 -7.87 -0.21 -16.56
CA GLU A 244 -9.19 -0.28 -17.19
C GLU A 244 -9.16 -0.20 -18.72
N ILE A 245 -8.12 -0.78 -19.31
CA ILE A 245 -7.92 -0.79 -20.76
C ILE A 245 -8.98 -1.71 -21.38
N PRO A 246 -9.85 -1.21 -22.28
CA PRO A 246 -10.86 -2.05 -22.91
C PRO A 246 -10.19 -3.03 -23.88
N LEU A 247 -10.30 -4.31 -23.55
CA LEU A 247 -9.85 -5.39 -24.42
C LEU A 247 -11.01 -5.80 -25.35
N ALA A 248 -10.72 -5.98 -26.63
CA ALA A 248 -11.71 -6.14 -27.70
C ALA A 248 -12.69 -7.33 -27.55
N ASP A 249 -12.41 -8.26 -26.63
CA ASP A 249 -13.20 -9.50 -26.42
C ASP A 249 -13.46 -9.83 -24.94
N ALA A 250 -13.09 -8.93 -24.02
CA ALA A 250 -13.40 -9.08 -22.61
C ALA A 250 -14.63 -8.23 -22.29
N GLY A 251 -15.74 -8.88 -21.92
CA GLY A 251 -16.89 -8.19 -21.32
C GLY A 251 -16.47 -7.33 -20.10
N SER A 252 -17.39 -6.51 -19.57
CA SER A 252 -17.12 -5.54 -18.50
C SER A 252 -16.14 -6.04 -17.42
N LEU A 253 -14.88 -5.59 -17.50
CA LEU A 253 -13.78 -5.96 -16.61
C LEU A 253 -13.88 -5.34 -15.20
N THR A 254 -14.95 -4.58 -14.93
CA THR A 254 -15.09 -3.65 -13.79
C THR A 254 -15.74 -4.27 -12.55
N THR A 255 -15.53 -5.56 -12.27
CA THR A 255 -16.08 -6.17 -11.04
C THR A 255 -15.49 -5.56 -9.76
N GLY A 256 -14.23 -5.09 -9.79
CA GLY A 256 -13.59 -4.39 -8.68
C GLY A 256 -14.29 -3.08 -8.29
N PRO A 257 -14.44 -2.10 -9.22
CA PRO A 257 -15.19 -0.87 -8.96
C PRO A 257 -16.65 -1.12 -8.53
N ASN A 258 -17.31 -2.12 -9.10
CA ASN A 258 -18.67 -2.49 -8.71
C ASN A 258 -18.74 -3.08 -7.30
N ALA A 259 -17.73 -3.84 -6.87
CA ALA A 259 -17.63 -4.31 -5.49
C ALA A 259 -17.40 -3.14 -4.53
N ASP A 260 -16.53 -2.20 -4.89
CA ASP A 260 -16.23 -1.04 -4.05
C ASP A 260 -17.42 -0.08 -3.90
N ASN A 261 -18.30 0.01 -4.90
CA ASN A 261 -19.55 0.76 -4.80
C ASN A 261 -20.54 0.18 -3.77
N GLN A 262 -20.36 -1.08 -3.36
CA GLN A 262 -21.16 -1.71 -2.30
C GLN A 262 -20.54 -1.53 -0.91
N ALA A 263 -19.35 -0.91 -0.81
CA ALA A 263 -18.73 -0.63 0.48
C ALA A 263 -19.53 0.40 1.27
N GLY A 264 -19.57 0.22 2.59
CA GLY A 264 -20.27 1.09 3.51
C GLY A 264 -19.70 2.50 3.51
N PHE A 265 -20.55 3.47 3.85
CA PHE A 265 -20.19 4.89 3.93
C PHE A 265 -18.99 5.16 4.84
N GLU A 266 -18.85 4.37 5.92
CA GLU A 266 -17.73 4.42 6.86
C GLU A 266 -16.35 4.24 6.18
N ILE A 267 -16.26 3.34 5.19
CA ILE A 267 -14.99 3.04 4.49
C ILE A 267 -14.53 4.21 3.63
N GLY A 268 -15.48 4.97 3.07
CA GLY A 268 -15.20 6.17 2.27
C GLY A 268 -14.65 7.36 3.07
N ARG A 269 -14.74 7.30 4.41
CA ARG A 269 -14.24 8.35 5.32
C ARG A 269 -12.76 8.17 5.70
N LEU A 270 -12.20 6.99 5.47
CA LEU A 270 -10.79 6.71 5.78
C LEU A 270 -9.86 7.51 4.84
N PRO A 271 -8.62 7.83 5.29
CA PRO A 271 -7.61 8.40 4.43
C PRO A 271 -7.48 7.66 3.10
N LYS A 272 -7.60 8.42 2.01
CA LYS A 272 -7.47 7.87 0.67
C LYS A 272 -6.02 7.44 0.43
N PRO A 273 -5.79 6.26 -0.15
CA PRO A 273 -4.44 5.82 -0.50
C PRO A 273 -3.79 6.77 -1.50
N SER A 274 -2.45 6.74 -1.54
CA SER A 274 -1.74 7.51 -2.56
C SER A 274 -2.02 6.95 -3.95
N TRP A 275 -1.69 7.75 -4.96
CA TRP A 275 -1.97 7.43 -6.33
C TRP A 275 -1.24 6.15 -6.77
N ARG A 276 -1.98 5.22 -7.37
CA ARG A 276 -1.48 3.92 -7.85
C ARG A 276 -0.20 4.02 -8.65
N ILE A 277 -0.17 4.95 -9.61
CA ILE A 277 0.95 5.17 -10.53
C ILE A 277 2.22 5.50 -9.76
N VAL A 278 2.12 6.40 -8.79
CA VAL A 278 3.26 6.85 -7.96
C VAL A 278 3.73 5.73 -7.05
N SER A 279 2.80 4.95 -6.48
CA SER A 279 3.14 3.79 -5.66
C SER A 279 3.86 2.71 -6.47
N LEU A 280 3.34 2.38 -7.65
CA LEU A 280 3.95 1.41 -8.57
C LEU A 280 5.33 1.89 -9.03
N ALA A 281 5.46 3.16 -9.40
CA ALA A 281 6.73 3.77 -9.77
C ALA A 281 7.79 3.57 -8.71
N ARG A 282 7.45 3.87 -7.45
CA ARG A 282 8.36 3.67 -6.30
C ARG A 282 8.72 2.20 -6.13
N ILE A 283 7.76 1.29 -6.20
CA ILE A 283 8.01 -0.16 -6.11
C ILE A 283 9.01 -0.60 -7.19
N ILE A 284 8.79 -0.20 -8.45
CA ILE A 284 9.66 -0.60 -9.56
C ILE A 284 11.07 -0.05 -9.37
N VAL A 285 11.22 1.24 -9.08
CA VAL A 285 12.53 1.90 -8.90
C VAL A 285 13.31 1.27 -7.75
N TYR A 286 12.68 1.07 -6.58
CA TYR A 286 13.35 0.48 -5.43
C TYR A 286 13.56 -1.04 -5.54
N SER A 287 13.02 -1.68 -6.58
CA SER A 287 13.24 -3.09 -6.89
C SER A 287 14.21 -3.31 -8.05
N MET A 288 14.79 -2.24 -8.63
CA MET A 288 15.79 -2.37 -9.69
C MET A 288 17.12 -2.87 -9.13
N ALA A 289 17.50 -4.10 -9.48
CA ALA A 289 18.80 -4.70 -9.18
C ALA A 289 19.36 -5.42 -10.42
N PRO A 290 20.69 -5.60 -10.52
CA PRO A 290 21.32 -6.39 -11.59
C PRO A 290 21.17 -7.90 -11.30
N ASP A 291 20.03 -8.47 -11.68
CA ASP A 291 19.64 -9.86 -11.43
C ASP A 291 20.25 -10.87 -12.44
N GLY A 292 20.67 -10.40 -13.61
CA GLY A 292 21.15 -11.28 -14.69
C GLY A 292 21.99 -10.60 -15.77
N VAL A 293 22.34 -11.39 -16.80
CA VAL A 293 23.18 -10.89 -17.91
C VAL A 293 22.38 -9.85 -18.70
N PRO A 294 22.91 -8.62 -18.89
CA PRO A 294 22.21 -7.59 -19.64
C PRO A 294 22.05 -8.01 -21.10
N VAL A 295 20.85 -7.77 -21.64
CA VAL A 295 20.63 -7.84 -23.10
C VAL A 295 21.60 -6.85 -23.76
N PRO A 296 22.37 -7.27 -24.79
CA PRO A 296 23.24 -6.36 -25.51
C PRO A 296 22.43 -5.21 -26.09
N ALA A 297 22.93 -3.98 -25.96
CA ALA A 297 22.24 -2.79 -26.46
C ALA A 297 21.91 -2.95 -27.95
N SER A 298 20.72 -2.53 -28.38
CA SER A 298 20.28 -2.63 -29.78
C SER A 298 21.18 -1.90 -30.80
N ASN A 299 22.08 -1.04 -30.32
CA ASN A 299 23.07 -0.29 -31.12
C ASN A 299 24.49 -0.85 -30.98
N ALA A 300 24.69 -1.94 -30.24
CA ALA A 300 25.99 -2.57 -30.14
C ALA A 300 26.31 -3.29 -31.46
N PRO A 301 27.50 -3.09 -32.06
CA PRO A 301 27.97 -4.02 -33.08
C PRO A 301 27.91 -5.42 -32.49
N THR A 302 27.35 -6.36 -33.25
CA THR A 302 27.11 -7.76 -32.92
C THR A 302 28.12 -8.30 -31.88
N PRO A 303 27.68 -8.89 -30.76
CA PRO A 303 28.61 -9.43 -29.79
C PRO A 303 29.49 -10.48 -30.48
N LEU A 304 30.77 -10.48 -30.11
CA LEU A 304 31.85 -11.43 -30.45
C LEU A 304 31.54 -12.91 -30.10
N PHE A 305 30.26 -13.25 -29.91
CA PHE A 305 29.76 -14.55 -29.47
C PHE A 305 28.60 -15.09 -30.34
N SER A 306 28.58 -14.71 -31.62
CA SER A 306 27.89 -15.48 -32.67
C SER A 306 28.94 -16.22 -33.50
N PRO A 307 28.69 -17.47 -33.93
CA PRO A 307 29.67 -18.28 -34.63
C PRO A 307 30.08 -17.57 -35.92
N LEU A 308 31.37 -17.68 -36.24
CA LEU A 308 32.01 -17.18 -37.45
C LEU A 308 31.14 -17.38 -38.71
N PRO A 309 31.26 -16.50 -39.72
CA PRO A 309 30.34 -16.37 -40.83
C PRO A 309 29.94 -17.70 -41.47
N SER A 310 28.62 -17.80 -41.68
CA SER A 310 27.90 -18.86 -42.38
C SER A 310 28.68 -19.39 -43.58
N GLY A 311 29.19 -20.61 -43.45
CA GLY A 311 30.00 -21.28 -44.47
C GLY A 311 30.59 -22.63 -44.06
N MET A 312 30.57 -22.98 -42.77
CA MET A 312 31.17 -24.25 -42.27
C MET A 312 30.16 -25.30 -41.80
N ASN A 313 28.87 -25.16 -42.11
CA ASN A 313 27.82 -26.11 -41.69
C ASN A 313 27.25 -26.98 -42.83
N THR A 314 27.92 -27.09 -43.97
CA THR A 314 27.63 -28.16 -44.94
C THR A 314 28.53 -29.35 -44.64
N PRO A 315 28.01 -30.47 -44.11
CA PRO A 315 28.82 -31.67 -43.92
C PRO A 315 29.25 -32.18 -45.30
N GLN A 316 30.56 -32.34 -45.50
CA GLN A 316 31.08 -33.04 -46.67
C GLN A 316 30.73 -34.53 -46.56
N VAL A 317 30.16 -35.06 -47.65
CA VAL A 317 29.59 -36.41 -47.77
C VAL A 317 30.65 -37.52 -47.73
N GLU A 318 31.94 -37.19 -47.78
CA GLU A 318 33.00 -38.20 -47.98
C GLU A 318 33.49 -38.89 -46.70
N THR A 319 33.18 -38.39 -45.50
CA THR A 319 33.79 -38.92 -44.26
C THR A 319 32.83 -39.28 -43.12
N SER A 320 31.52 -39.11 -43.28
CA SER A 320 30.56 -39.36 -42.18
C SER A 320 29.83 -40.69 -42.35
N THR A 321 30.08 -41.61 -41.41
CA THR A 321 29.35 -42.89 -41.37
C THR A 321 27.92 -42.65 -40.88
N LEU A 322 26.96 -43.42 -41.42
CA LEU A 322 25.51 -43.34 -41.14
C LEU A 322 25.13 -43.31 -39.64
N LYS A 323 26.03 -43.80 -38.78
CA LYS A 323 25.89 -43.78 -37.32
C LYS A 323 25.99 -42.37 -36.73
N GLU A 324 26.77 -41.46 -37.33
CA GLU A 324 26.90 -40.05 -36.93
C GLU A 324 25.70 -39.19 -37.35
N PHE A 325 25.06 -39.52 -38.48
CA PHE A 325 23.83 -38.86 -38.94
C PHE A 325 22.64 -39.12 -37.99
N LEU A 326 22.59 -40.32 -37.40
CA LEU A 326 21.53 -40.70 -36.45
C LEU A 326 21.87 -40.31 -35.01
N SER A 327 23.13 -40.03 -34.70
CA SER A 327 23.55 -39.47 -33.41
C SER A 327 23.58 -37.95 -33.39
N ALA A 328 23.15 -37.27 -34.47
CA ALA A 328 22.86 -35.85 -34.41
C ALA A 328 21.86 -35.66 -33.27
N PRO A 329 22.25 -34.98 -32.17
CA PRO A 329 21.30 -34.76 -31.12
C PRO A 329 20.24 -33.85 -31.75
N LEU A 330 19.03 -34.38 -31.92
CA LEU A 330 17.81 -33.61 -31.72
C LEU A 330 17.80 -33.18 -30.25
N GLY A 331 18.80 -32.35 -29.92
CA GLY A 331 19.06 -31.80 -28.63
C GLY A 331 17.94 -30.81 -28.40
N ARG A 332 16.90 -31.31 -27.73
CA ARG A 332 16.29 -30.63 -26.61
C ARG A 332 17.42 -29.99 -25.81
N LYS A 333 17.84 -28.79 -26.24
CA LYS A 333 18.88 -28.00 -25.57
C LYS A 333 18.44 -27.93 -24.12
N GLY A 334 19.27 -28.47 -23.24
CA GLY A 334 19.15 -28.24 -21.82
C GLY A 334 19.01 -26.74 -21.63
N ASN A 335 17.83 -26.32 -21.21
CA ASN A 335 17.53 -24.95 -20.85
C ASN A 335 18.30 -24.62 -19.57
N THR A 336 19.61 -24.40 -19.66
CA THR A 336 20.20 -23.36 -18.83
C THR A 336 19.78 -22.04 -19.47
N ARG A 337 18.50 -21.69 -19.30
CA ARG A 337 17.96 -20.38 -19.67
C ARG A 337 18.65 -19.36 -18.78
N THR A 338 19.84 -18.92 -19.14
CA THR A 338 20.34 -17.63 -18.68
C THR A 338 19.43 -16.60 -19.36
N ALA A 339 18.30 -16.31 -18.70
CA ALA A 339 17.37 -15.30 -19.17
C ALA A 339 18.14 -13.97 -19.21
N THR A 340 18.24 -13.40 -20.40
CA THR A 340 18.82 -12.07 -20.59
C THR A 340 17.74 -11.05 -20.30
N TYR A 341 17.99 -10.13 -19.38
CA TYR A 341 17.05 -9.10 -18.98
C TYR A 341 17.53 -7.72 -19.47
N LEU A 342 16.60 -6.80 -19.72
CA LEU A 342 16.96 -5.44 -20.10
C LEU A 342 17.77 -4.78 -18.96
N ALA A 343 18.97 -4.27 -19.28
CA ALA A 343 19.97 -3.81 -18.31
C ALA A 343 20.35 -4.82 -17.20
N GLY A 344 19.99 -6.11 -17.37
CA GLY A 344 20.19 -7.14 -16.38
C GLY A 344 19.16 -7.15 -15.24
N SER A 345 18.13 -6.31 -15.28
CA SER A 345 17.13 -6.22 -14.20
C SER A 345 15.79 -6.82 -14.59
N LYS A 346 15.24 -7.71 -13.74
CA LYS A 346 13.91 -8.30 -13.94
C LYS A 346 12.80 -7.27 -13.81
N ALA A 347 12.93 -6.34 -12.85
CA ALA A 347 11.98 -5.26 -12.64
C ALA A 347 11.86 -4.39 -13.91
N LEU A 348 13.00 -4.04 -14.50
CA LEU A 348 13.07 -3.21 -15.71
C LEU A 348 12.54 -3.95 -16.95
N ASP A 349 12.80 -5.26 -17.08
CA ASP A 349 12.20 -6.08 -18.14
C ASP A 349 10.66 -6.10 -18.04
N SER A 350 10.12 -6.24 -16.83
CA SER A 350 8.67 -6.23 -16.61
C SER A 350 8.03 -4.87 -16.90
N LEU A 351 8.72 -3.77 -16.60
CA LEU A 351 8.31 -2.43 -16.99
C LEU A 351 8.31 -2.26 -18.51
N ALA A 352 9.35 -2.73 -19.21
CA ALA A 352 9.41 -2.67 -20.67
C ALA A 352 8.24 -3.45 -21.31
N ARG A 353 7.91 -4.62 -20.76
CA ARG A 353 6.72 -5.40 -21.19
C ARG A 353 5.41 -4.66 -20.93
N LEU A 354 5.29 -3.97 -19.79
CA LEU A 354 4.14 -3.14 -19.44
C LEU A 354 3.98 -1.97 -20.43
N ILE A 355 5.08 -1.32 -20.80
CA ILE A 355 5.07 -0.23 -21.80
C ILE A 355 4.64 -0.77 -23.17
N ALA A 356 5.26 -1.88 -23.61
CA ALA A 356 4.94 -2.49 -24.89
C ALA A 356 3.47 -2.94 -24.98
N SER A 357 2.89 -3.44 -23.88
CA SER A 357 1.47 -3.83 -23.85
C SER A 357 0.51 -2.64 -23.87
N THR A 358 0.98 -1.46 -23.45
CA THR A 358 0.16 -0.24 -23.38
C THR A 358 0.42 0.75 -24.53
N GLU A 359 1.41 0.49 -25.38
CA GLU A 359 1.86 1.37 -26.46
C GLU A 359 0.73 1.78 -27.43
N SER A 360 -0.13 0.84 -27.83
CA SER A 360 -1.26 1.09 -28.73
C SER A 360 -2.29 2.06 -28.17
N PHE A 361 -2.35 2.20 -26.84
CA PHE A 361 -3.26 3.10 -26.14
C PHE A 361 -2.67 4.51 -25.96
N PHE A 362 -1.38 4.70 -26.26
CA PHE A 362 -0.72 6.00 -26.19
C PHE A 362 -0.82 6.83 -27.48
N HIS A 363 -1.40 6.26 -28.55
CA HIS A 363 -1.62 7.02 -29.77
C HIS A 363 -2.67 8.12 -29.56
N PRO A 364 -2.44 9.39 -29.97
CA PRO A 364 -3.37 10.51 -29.76
C PRO A 364 -4.81 10.26 -30.26
N SER A 365 -4.98 9.35 -31.23
CA SER A 365 -6.28 8.96 -31.77
C SER A 365 -7.05 7.92 -30.94
N ASN A 366 -6.45 7.37 -29.87
CA ASN A 366 -7.02 6.29 -29.04
C ASN A 366 -7.35 6.77 -27.61
N SER A 367 -7.97 7.95 -27.50
CA SER A 367 -8.37 8.55 -26.21
C SER A 367 -9.72 8.02 -25.71
N GLY A 368 -9.80 7.62 -24.44
CA GLY A 368 -11.03 7.13 -23.79
C GLY A 368 -11.04 7.33 -22.27
N ALA A 369 -11.93 6.65 -21.54
CA ALA A 369 -12.06 6.81 -20.08
C ALA A 369 -10.76 6.48 -19.33
N TRP A 370 -9.98 5.50 -19.83
CA TRP A 370 -8.65 5.11 -19.34
C TRP A 370 -7.60 6.23 -19.43
N THR A 371 -7.88 7.30 -20.20
CA THR A 371 -7.01 8.48 -20.29
C THR A 371 -7.31 9.55 -19.23
N ASN A 372 -8.47 9.46 -18.55
CA ASN A 372 -8.93 10.47 -17.59
C ASN A 372 -8.53 10.19 -16.14
N ASP A 373 -8.12 8.96 -15.81
CA ASP A 373 -7.79 8.52 -14.44
C ASP A 373 -6.41 9.03 -13.94
N GLY A 374 -5.79 9.95 -14.69
CA GLY A 374 -4.54 10.63 -14.36
C GLY A 374 -4.75 12.12 -14.04
N GLY A 375 -5.58 12.45 -13.06
CA GLY A 375 -5.92 13.84 -12.70
C GLY A 375 -4.80 14.69 -12.06
N THR A 376 -4.20 15.58 -12.83
CA THR A 376 -4.06 16.96 -12.32
C THR A 376 -4.90 17.86 -13.21
N LYS A 377 -6.04 18.30 -12.69
CA LYS A 377 -6.84 19.39 -13.26
C LYS A 377 -6.08 20.70 -13.13
N ASN A 378 -5.01 20.87 -13.91
CA ASN A 378 -4.43 22.18 -14.15
C ASN A 378 -5.04 22.74 -15.42
N ASN A 379 -5.69 23.89 -15.27
CA ASN A 379 -6.54 24.56 -16.25
C ASN A 379 -5.76 25.22 -17.42
N ASN A 380 -4.58 24.70 -17.74
CA ASN A 380 -3.75 25.17 -18.85
C ASN A 380 -3.56 24.04 -19.87
N GLN A 381 -3.94 24.35 -21.10
CA GLN A 381 -3.70 23.55 -22.30
C GLN A 381 -2.27 22.98 -22.31
N THR A 382 -2.15 21.70 -22.71
CA THR A 382 -0.97 20.82 -22.69
C THR A 382 -0.75 19.99 -21.41
N ALA A 383 -1.79 19.30 -20.94
CA ALA A 383 -1.65 18.23 -19.96
C ALA A 383 -0.93 17.01 -20.59
N LYS A 384 0.41 16.98 -20.50
CA LYS A 384 1.17 15.73 -20.68
C LYS A 384 0.84 14.81 -19.50
N HIS A 385 0.37 13.62 -19.83
CA HIS A 385 -0.25 12.65 -18.93
C HIS A 385 0.75 12.13 -17.86
N PRO A 386 0.34 11.80 -16.61
CA PRO A 386 1.23 11.23 -15.60
C PRO A 386 1.91 9.89 -15.96
N TRP A 387 1.20 8.93 -16.58
CA TRP A 387 1.83 7.74 -17.20
C TRP A 387 2.76 8.15 -18.35
N PHE A 388 2.42 9.21 -19.10
CA PHE A 388 3.27 9.79 -20.14
C PHE A 388 4.56 10.40 -19.57
N ILE A 389 4.51 11.00 -18.37
CA ILE A 389 5.68 11.56 -17.67
C ILE A 389 6.48 10.43 -17.02
N PHE A 390 5.81 9.39 -16.51
CA PHE A 390 6.44 8.25 -15.84
C PHE A 390 7.08 7.24 -16.81
N LEU A 391 6.52 7.06 -18.01
CA LEU A 391 7.03 6.13 -19.02
C LEU A 391 7.93 6.81 -20.07
N ALA A 392 7.87 8.15 -20.23
CA ALA A 392 8.70 8.90 -21.19
C ALA A 392 9.93 9.62 -20.57
N ASN A 393 10.04 9.68 -19.24
CA ASN A 393 11.30 10.00 -18.53
C ASN A 393 11.89 8.70 -17.98
#